data_AF-A2FBB9-F1
#
_entry.id   AF-A2FBB9-F1
#
_cell.length_a   1.000
_cell.length_b   1.000
_cell.length_c   1.000
_cell.angle_alpha   90.00
_cell.angle_beta   90.00
_cell.angle_gamma   90.00
#
_symmetry.space_group_name_H-M   'P 1'
#
loop_
_entity.id
_entity.type
_entity.pdbx_description
1 polymer ?
#
loop_
_entity_poly.entity_id
_entity_poly.type
_entity_poly.pdbx_seq_one_letter_code
_entity_poly.pdbx_strand_id
1 'polypeptide(L)'
;MERSFAELQKSGIPGTVLFWMRILLVVIPAAYIIFLIYWMAITGNKIWLKAVGGQILTTCFFTFLLSIVSIAMLFLVWFNKLQNLDKQLRYQIFVALNVFTLFLSCILLALSTYGQASQATSDISDYIVRNPNATIVTSFLSKHPTSSSQTSYILQRTSNAYSVNAVFFAIWLIALIVACACNTMIENAENQEKKAKDEQNLLEKNEADNNNNDNNANNKPQKPAPK
;
A
#
# COMPACT_ATOMS: atom_id res chain seq x y z
N MET A 1 7.72 1.85 19.46
CA MET A 1 7.00 3.12 19.32
C MET A 1 6.90 3.44 17.85
N GLU A 2 5.78 3.03 17.24
CA GLU A 2 5.23 3.83 16.16
C GLU A 2 5.06 5.23 16.75
N ARG A 3 5.62 6.23 16.08
CA ARG A 3 5.64 7.57 16.63
C ARG A 3 4.23 7.99 16.94
N SER A 4 3.97 8.31 18.21
CA SER A 4 2.70 8.92 18.56
C SER A 4 2.49 10.15 17.66
N PHE A 5 1.24 10.55 17.44
CA PHE A 5 0.96 11.77 16.68
C PHE A 5 1.81 12.96 17.19
N ALA A 6 2.01 13.05 18.51
CA ALA A 6 2.86 14.04 19.14
C ALA A 6 4.34 13.95 18.72
N GLU A 7 4.88 12.75 18.50
CA GLU A 7 6.25 12.56 17.99
C GLU A 7 6.37 12.92 16.52
N LEU A 8 5.37 12.60 15.69
CA LEU A 8 5.36 13.01 14.28
C LEU A 8 5.22 14.53 14.15
N GLN A 9 4.46 15.17 15.02
CA GLN A 9 4.28 16.62 15.02
C GLN A 9 5.60 17.37 15.30
N LYS A 10 6.53 16.76 16.06
CA LYS A 10 7.88 17.32 16.26
C LYS A 10 8.69 17.39 14.97
N SER A 11 8.42 16.52 14.01
CA SER A 11 9.03 16.55 12.67
C SER A 11 8.39 17.60 11.75
N GLY A 12 7.47 18.42 12.24
CA GLY A 12 6.85 19.53 11.50
C GLY A 12 5.79 19.09 10.49
N ILE A 13 5.72 19.80 9.37
CA ILE A 13 4.73 19.58 8.29
C ILE A 13 4.82 18.13 7.74
N PRO A 14 6.02 17.58 7.41
CA PRO A 14 6.12 16.22 6.87
C PRO A 14 5.54 15.15 7.78
N GLY A 15 5.72 15.27 9.10
CA GLY A 15 5.17 14.31 10.05
C GLY A 15 3.64 14.36 10.13
N THR A 16 3.07 15.57 10.08
CA THR A 16 1.60 15.75 10.05
C THR A 16 0.99 15.17 8.77
N VAL A 17 1.62 15.42 7.61
CA VAL A 17 1.17 14.86 6.33
C VAL A 17 1.28 13.33 6.33
N LEU A 18 2.39 12.78 6.82
CA LEU A 18 2.59 11.34 6.91
C LEU A 18 1.51 10.65 7.77
N PHE A 19 1.12 11.27 8.88
CA PHE A 19 0.03 10.76 9.72
C PHE A 19 -1.29 10.64 8.96
N TRP A 20 -1.71 11.71 8.26
CA TRP A 20 -2.93 11.69 7.47
C TRP A 20 -2.86 10.70 6.30
N MET A 21 -1.70 10.59 5.65
CA MET A 21 -1.50 9.61 4.58
C MET A 21 -1.59 8.17 5.08
N ARG A 22 -1.13 7.87 6.30
CA ARG A 22 -1.30 6.54 6.92
C ARG A 22 -2.77 6.22 7.17
N ILE A 23 -3.54 7.17 7.70
CA ILE A 23 -4.99 7.00 7.87
C ILE A 23 -5.65 6.77 6.51
N LEU A 24 -5.29 7.57 5.51
CA LEU A 24 -5.83 7.46 4.16
C LEU A 24 -5.52 6.08 3.54
N LEU A 25 -4.31 5.56 3.73
CA LEU A 25 -3.89 4.21 3.31
C LEU A 25 -4.63 3.08 4.05
N VAL A 26 -5.38 3.36 5.12
CA VAL A 26 -6.31 2.41 5.76
C VAL A 26 -7.72 2.56 5.18
N VAL A 27 -8.18 3.81 5.07
CA VAL A 27 -9.56 4.12 4.64
C VAL A 27 -9.81 3.69 3.20
N ILE A 28 -8.84 3.92 2.31
CA ILE A 28 -8.92 3.53 0.89
C ILE A 28 -9.15 2.02 0.72
N PRO A 29 -8.29 1.12 1.21
CA PRO A 29 -8.52 -0.31 1.08
C PRO A 29 -9.81 -0.77 1.75
N ALA A 30 -10.23 -0.14 2.85
CA ALA A 30 -11.49 -0.47 3.53
C ALA A 30 -12.71 -0.16 2.64
N ALA A 31 -12.76 1.03 2.04
CA ALA A 31 -13.80 1.39 1.08
C ALA A 31 -13.75 0.52 -0.18
N TYR A 32 -12.54 0.18 -0.64
CA TYR A 32 -12.35 -0.64 -1.82
C TYR A 32 -12.79 -2.10 -1.60
N ILE A 33 -12.62 -2.64 -0.40
CA ILE A 33 -13.15 -3.97 -0.01
C ILE A 33 -14.66 -4.04 -0.23
N ILE A 34 -15.42 -3.01 0.17
CA ILE A 34 -16.88 -2.97 0.00
C ILE A 34 -17.23 -3.03 -1.50
N PHE A 35 -16.52 -2.24 -2.31
CA PHE A 35 -16.68 -2.27 -3.75
C PHE A 35 -16.33 -3.64 -4.35
N LEU A 36 -15.24 -4.28 -3.91
CA LEU A 36 -14.83 -5.59 -4.38
C LEU A 36 -15.85 -6.68 -4.05
N ILE A 37 -16.48 -6.65 -2.86
CA ILE A 37 -17.57 -7.58 -2.51
C ILE A 37 -18.74 -7.44 -3.49
N TYR A 38 -19.18 -6.21 -3.75
CA TYR A 38 -20.23 -5.92 -4.72
C TYR A 38 -19.85 -6.43 -6.12
N TRP A 39 -18.61 -6.18 -6.56
CA TRP A 39 -18.15 -6.57 -7.89
C TRP A 39 -17.99 -8.09 -8.05
N MET A 40 -17.51 -8.78 -7.01
CA MET A 40 -17.44 -10.25 -6.98
C MET A 40 -18.83 -10.88 -7.10
N ALA A 41 -19.85 -10.31 -6.43
CA ALA A 41 -21.23 -10.78 -6.55
C ALA A 41 -21.78 -10.65 -7.98
N ILE A 42 -21.41 -9.58 -8.69
CA ILE A 42 -21.84 -9.34 -10.08
C ILE A 42 -21.12 -10.27 -11.08
N THR A 43 -19.81 -10.46 -10.89
CA THR A 43 -18.96 -11.25 -11.79
C THR A 43 -19.03 -12.76 -11.54
N GLY A 44 -19.50 -13.18 -10.36
CA GLY A 44 -19.69 -14.59 -9.98
C GLY A 44 -20.83 -15.33 -10.70
N ASN A 45 -21.47 -14.75 -11.72
CA ASN A 45 -22.54 -15.41 -12.45
C ASN A 45 -22.00 -16.63 -13.23
N LYS A 46 -22.68 -17.78 -13.14
CA LYS A 46 -22.29 -19.04 -13.78
C LYS A 46 -22.08 -18.90 -15.30
N ILE A 47 -22.89 -18.12 -16.01
CA ILE A 47 -22.68 -17.94 -17.46
C ILE A 47 -21.40 -17.17 -17.75
N TRP A 48 -21.09 -16.16 -16.94
CA TRP A 48 -19.88 -15.36 -17.08
C TRP A 48 -18.63 -16.24 -16.91
N LEU A 49 -18.60 -17.01 -15.82
CA LEU A 49 -17.47 -17.89 -15.51
C LEU A 49 -17.24 -18.98 -16.56
N LYS A 50 -18.32 -19.49 -17.20
CA LYS A 50 -18.20 -20.52 -18.24
C LYS A 50 -17.82 -19.97 -19.61
N ALA A 51 -18.30 -18.78 -19.96
CA ALA A 51 -18.07 -18.18 -21.28
C ALA A 51 -16.77 -17.39 -21.33
N VAL A 52 -16.58 -16.45 -20.40
CA VAL A 52 -15.46 -15.50 -20.38
C VAL A 52 -14.30 -16.01 -19.51
N GLY A 53 -14.63 -16.76 -18.46
CA GLY A 53 -13.66 -17.30 -17.50
C GLY A 53 -13.63 -16.56 -16.18
N GLY A 54 -12.70 -16.96 -15.31
CA GLY A 54 -12.61 -16.52 -13.92
C GLY A 54 -11.63 -15.36 -13.64
N GLN A 55 -10.93 -14.83 -14.64
CA GLN A 55 -9.78 -13.94 -14.44
C GLN A 55 -10.10 -12.66 -13.66
N ILE A 56 -11.24 -12.02 -13.95
CA ILE A 56 -11.70 -10.82 -13.22
C ILE A 56 -12.03 -11.20 -11.77
N LEU A 57 -12.77 -12.29 -11.57
CA LEU A 57 -13.19 -12.75 -10.25
C LEU A 57 -11.99 -13.14 -9.38
N THR A 58 -11.03 -13.88 -9.93
CA THR A 58 -9.82 -14.28 -9.20
C THR A 58 -8.97 -13.07 -8.83
N THR A 59 -8.77 -12.13 -9.74
CA THR A 59 -8.02 -10.89 -9.47
C THR A 59 -8.72 -10.07 -8.39
N CYS A 60 -10.05 -9.92 -8.44
CA CYS A 60 -10.83 -9.26 -7.40
C CYS A 60 -10.67 -9.93 -6.03
N PHE A 61 -10.73 -11.26 -5.99
CA PHE A 61 -10.58 -12.03 -4.76
C PHE A 61 -9.20 -11.85 -4.12
N PHE A 62 -8.12 -11.94 -4.90
CA PHE A 62 -6.77 -11.71 -4.37
C PHE A 62 -6.55 -10.26 -3.93
N THR A 63 -7.10 -9.29 -4.67
CA THR A 63 -7.04 -7.88 -4.28
C THR A 63 -7.80 -7.63 -2.97
N PHE A 64 -8.95 -8.29 -2.79
CA PHE A 64 -9.74 -8.25 -1.56
C PHE A 64 -8.95 -8.82 -0.37
N LEU A 65 -8.34 -10.00 -0.53
CA LEU A 65 -7.53 -10.62 0.52
C LEU A 65 -6.33 -9.76 0.92
N LEU A 66 -5.59 -9.23 -0.06
CA LEU A 66 -4.44 -8.37 0.23
C LEU A 66 -4.85 -7.05 0.90
N SER A 67 -6.00 -6.49 0.51
CA SER A 67 -6.54 -5.30 1.16
C SER A 67 -6.84 -5.56 2.64
N ILE A 68 -7.43 -6.72 2.97
CA ILE A 68 -7.64 -7.15 4.36
C ILE A 68 -6.31 -7.32 5.09
N VAL A 69 -5.34 -8.01 4.48
CA VAL A 69 -4.02 -8.24 5.09
C VAL A 69 -3.30 -6.91 5.34
N SER A 70 -3.38 -5.97 4.40
CA SER A 70 -2.78 -4.62 4.55
C SER A 70 -3.39 -3.87 5.73
N ILE A 71 -4.72 -3.86 5.85
CA ILE A 71 -5.42 -3.25 6.98
C ILE A 71 -5.07 -3.95 8.30
N ALA A 72 -5.07 -5.28 8.32
CA ALA A 72 -4.73 -6.06 9.52
C ALA A 72 -3.29 -5.79 9.98
N MET A 73 -2.33 -5.72 9.05
CA MET A 73 -0.94 -5.39 9.37
C MET A 73 -0.83 -3.98 9.97
N LEU A 74 -1.55 -3.00 9.44
CA LEU A 74 -1.63 -1.66 10.04
C LEU A 74 -2.18 -1.69 11.47
N PHE A 75 -3.26 -2.44 11.72
CA PHE A 75 -3.78 -2.60 13.09
C PHE A 75 -2.78 -3.29 14.02
N LEU A 76 -2.08 -4.34 13.55
CA LEU A 76 -1.06 -5.02 14.36
C LEU A 76 0.12 -4.10 14.71
N VAL A 77 0.50 -3.22 13.78
CA VAL A 77 1.51 -2.17 14.00
C VAL A 77 0.98 -1.16 15.03
N TRP A 78 -0.26 -0.69 14.86
CA TRP A 78 -0.88 0.31 15.73
C TRP A 78 -1.06 -0.17 17.18
N PHE A 79 -1.53 -1.41 17.38
CA PHE A 79 -1.64 -2.03 18.71
C PHE A 79 -0.30 -2.47 19.28
N ASN A 80 0.81 -2.18 18.59
CA ASN A 80 2.16 -2.50 19.02
C ASN A 80 2.30 -4.00 19.37
N LYS A 81 1.58 -4.88 18.66
CA LYS A 81 1.64 -6.34 18.86
C LYS A 81 2.88 -6.95 18.20
N LEU A 82 3.48 -6.23 17.25
CA LEU A 82 4.69 -6.62 16.53
C LEU A 82 5.96 -5.99 17.12
N GLN A 83 6.04 -5.77 18.45
CA GLN A 83 7.18 -5.09 19.10
C GLN A 83 8.54 -5.74 18.81
N ASN A 84 8.58 -7.07 18.64
CA ASN A 84 9.80 -7.82 18.43
C ASN A 84 10.43 -7.61 17.05
N LEU A 85 9.69 -7.05 16.08
CA LEU A 85 10.25 -6.74 14.77
C LEU A 85 10.94 -5.38 14.77
N ASP A 86 11.96 -5.24 13.94
CA ASP A 86 12.59 -3.95 13.72
C ASP A 86 11.60 -2.95 13.07
N LYS A 87 11.72 -1.67 13.42
CA LYS A 87 10.89 -0.57 12.91
C LYS A 87 10.99 -0.46 11.39
N GLN A 88 12.21 -0.57 10.85
CA GLN A 88 12.46 -0.44 9.42
C GLN A 88 11.81 -1.59 8.65
N LEU A 89 11.93 -2.82 9.16
CA LEU A 89 11.32 -4.00 8.55
C LEU A 89 9.79 -3.92 8.51
N ARG A 90 9.13 -3.48 9.60
CA ARG A 90 7.66 -3.31 9.62
C ARG A 90 7.18 -2.34 8.53
N TYR A 91 7.88 -1.23 8.36
CA TYR A 91 7.55 -0.24 7.34
C TYR A 91 7.77 -0.79 5.92
N GLN A 92 8.88 -1.48 5.68
CA GLN A 92 9.16 -2.11 4.38
C GLN A 92 8.08 -3.14 4.00
N ILE A 93 7.67 -4.00 4.94
CA ILE A 93 6.59 -4.97 4.72
C ILE A 93 5.28 -4.25 4.38
N PHE A 94 4.95 -3.18 5.11
CA PHE A 94 3.76 -2.38 4.84
C PHE A 94 3.77 -1.76 3.43
N VAL A 95 4.88 -1.13 3.03
CA VAL A 95 5.03 -0.55 1.69
C VAL A 95 4.94 -1.64 0.62
N ALA A 96 5.63 -2.78 0.81
CA ALA A 96 5.60 -3.89 -0.13
C ALA A 96 4.19 -4.46 -0.35
N LEU A 97 3.40 -4.62 0.73
CA LEU A 97 2.00 -5.05 0.63
C LEU A 97 1.13 -4.06 -0.16
N ASN A 98 1.32 -2.75 0.06
CA ASN A 98 0.58 -1.73 -0.69
C ASN A 98 0.98 -1.71 -2.17
N VAL A 99 2.28 -1.81 -2.48
CA VAL A 99 2.77 -1.90 -3.87
C VAL A 99 2.20 -3.13 -4.57
N PHE A 100 2.20 -4.29 -3.91
CA PHE A 100 1.64 -5.52 -4.47
C PHE A 100 0.12 -5.42 -4.70
N THR A 101 -0.60 -4.75 -3.79
CA THR A 101 -2.04 -4.51 -3.94
C THR A 101 -2.34 -3.53 -5.08
N LEU A 102 -1.54 -2.48 -5.24
CA LEU A 102 -1.61 -1.56 -6.38
C LEU A 102 -1.33 -2.27 -7.70
N PHE A 103 -0.37 -3.20 -7.71
CA PHE A 103 -0.08 -4.02 -8.89
C PHE A 103 -1.28 -4.87 -9.31
N LEU A 104 -1.94 -5.57 -8.36
CA LEU A 104 -3.17 -6.31 -8.67
C LEU A 104 -4.31 -5.38 -9.12
N SER A 105 -4.40 -4.19 -8.53
CA SER A 105 -5.38 -3.19 -8.96
C SER A 105 -5.13 -2.74 -10.40
N CYS A 106 -3.86 -2.58 -10.81
CA CYS A 106 -3.49 -2.27 -12.19
C CYS A 106 -3.91 -3.39 -13.16
N ILE A 107 -3.71 -4.66 -12.78
CA ILE A 107 -4.21 -5.82 -13.56
C ILE A 107 -5.74 -5.74 -13.68
N LEU A 108 -6.44 -5.44 -12.59
CA LEU A 108 -7.90 -5.31 -12.60
C LEU A 108 -8.38 -4.17 -13.51
N LEU A 109 -7.68 -3.03 -13.54
CA LEU A 109 -7.93 -1.94 -14.49
C LEU A 109 -7.79 -2.44 -15.94
N ALA A 110 -6.71 -3.15 -16.25
CA ALA A 110 -6.44 -3.66 -17.59
C ALA A 110 -7.56 -4.64 -18.06
N LEU A 111 -8.05 -5.46 -17.14
CA LEU A 111 -9.16 -6.39 -17.37
C LEU A 111 -10.54 -5.70 -17.46
N SER A 112 -10.64 -4.45 -17.01
CA SER A 112 -11.90 -3.68 -17.02
C SER A 112 -12.02 -2.75 -18.24
N THR A 113 -11.22 -2.94 -19.29
CA THR A 113 -11.22 -2.05 -20.47
C THR A 113 -12.35 -2.36 -21.47
N TYR A 114 -12.67 -1.41 -22.35
CA TYR A 114 -13.61 -1.62 -23.45
C TYR A 114 -13.19 -2.75 -24.40
N GLY A 115 -11.88 -2.91 -24.63
CA GLY A 115 -11.38 -4.03 -25.44
C GLY A 115 -11.73 -5.39 -24.83
N GLN A 116 -11.59 -5.52 -23.51
CA GLN A 116 -11.99 -6.73 -22.78
C GLN A 116 -13.52 -6.94 -22.79
N ALA A 117 -14.30 -5.86 -22.72
CA ALA A 117 -15.76 -5.95 -22.88
C ALA A 117 -16.16 -6.47 -24.27
N SER A 118 -15.47 -6.02 -25.32
CA SER A 118 -15.70 -6.51 -26.69
C SER A 118 -15.33 -7.98 -26.81
N GLN A 119 -14.21 -8.40 -26.25
CA GLN A 119 -13.79 -9.81 -26.23
C GLN A 119 -14.81 -10.69 -25.50
N ALA A 120 -15.23 -10.28 -24.29
CA ALA A 120 -16.26 -10.98 -23.53
C ALA A 120 -17.60 -11.10 -24.27
N THR A 121 -17.93 -10.12 -25.11
CA THR A 121 -19.11 -10.18 -26.00
C THR A 121 -18.98 -11.29 -27.03
N SER A 122 -17.83 -11.39 -27.68
CA SER A 122 -17.54 -12.49 -28.61
C SER A 122 -17.61 -13.85 -27.90
N ASP A 123 -16.98 -13.97 -26.73
CA ASP A 123 -16.90 -15.22 -25.97
C ASP A 123 -18.28 -15.69 -25.50
N ILE A 124 -19.13 -14.78 -25.02
CA ILE A 124 -20.51 -15.10 -24.61
C ILE A 124 -21.35 -15.51 -25.83
N SER A 125 -21.24 -14.79 -26.94
CA SER A 125 -21.97 -15.13 -28.16
C SER A 125 -21.59 -16.53 -28.67
N ASP A 126 -20.29 -16.82 -28.73
CA ASP A 126 -19.79 -18.14 -29.14
C ASP A 126 -20.19 -19.26 -28.16
N TYR A 127 -20.17 -18.98 -26.85
CA TYR A 127 -20.64 -19.94 -25.85
C TYR A 127 -22.13 -20.29 -26.01
N ILE A 128 -22.97 -19.29 -26.30
CA ILE A 128 -24.41 -19.47 -26.55
C ILE A 128 -24.64 -20.35 -27.77
N VAL A 129 -23.92 -20.09 -28.87
CA VAL A 129 -24.03 -20.86 -30.13
C VAL A 129 -23.60 -22.32 -29.93
N ARG A 130 -22.54 -22.55 -29.16
CA ARG A 130 -22.03 -23.92 -28.88
C ARG A 130 -22.90 -24.70 -27.89
N ASN A 131 -23.68 -24.02 -27.04
CA ASN A 131 -24.43 -24.64 -25.93
C ASN A 131 -25.90 -24.19 -25.86
N PRO A 132 -26.68 -24.25 -26.94
CA PRO A 132 -28.01 -23.63 -27.01
C PRO A 132 -29.01 -24.26 -26.01
N ASN A 133 -28.85 -25.56 -25.72
CA ASN A 133 -29.73 -26.31 -24.83
C ASN A 133 -29.32 -26.26 -23.35
N ALA A 134 -28.21 -25.58 -23.01
CA ALA A 134 -27.78 -25.51 -21.62
C ALA A 134 -28.74 -24.63 -20.81
N THR A 135 -29.19 -25.12 -19.64
CA THR A 135 -30.11 -24.38 -18.74
C THR A 135 -29.61 -22.98 -18.37
N ILE A 136 -28.28 -22.81 -18.29
CA ILE A 136 -27.64 -21.52 -17.99
C ILE A 136 -27.83 -20.53 -19.15
N VAL A 137 -27.73 -21.02 -20.40
CA VAL A 137 -27.92 -20.22 -21.62
C VAL A 137 -29.38 -19.84 -21.79
N THR A 138 -30.30 -20.79 -21.65
CA THR A 138 -31.74 -20.50 -21.75
C THR A 138 -32.21 -19.51 -20.69
N SER A 139 -31.73 -19.64 -19.45
CA SER A 139 -32.02 -18.67 -18.39
C SER A 139 -31.38 -17.30 -18.61
N PHE A 140 -30.23 -17.23 -19.30
CA PHE A 140 -29.60 -15.98 -19.64
C PHE A 140 -30.37 -15.26 -20.75
N LEU A 141 -30.71 -15.97 -21.82
CA LEU A 141 -31.46 -15.42 -22.96
C LEU A 141 -32.87 -14.97 -22.56
N SER A 142 -33.52 -15.65 -21.61
CA SER A 142 -34.83 -15.19 -21.10
C SER A 142 -34.73 -13.90 -20.28
N LYS A 143 -33.61 -13.66 -19.60
CA LYS A 143 -33.34 -12.41 -18.86
C LYS A 143 -32.81 -11.28 -19.76
N HIS A 144 -32.12 -11.64 -20.84
CA HIS A 144 -31.47 -10.72 -21.78
C HIS A 144 -31.84 -11.08 -23.24
N PRO A 145 -33.11 -10.83 -23.64
CA PRO A 145 -33.63 -11.30 -24.93
C PRO A 145 -33.06 -10.54 -26.14
N THR A 146 -32.60 -9.30 -25.95
CA THR A 146 -32.09 -8.47 -27.05
C THR A 146 -30.57 -8.36 -27.00
N SER A 147 -29.92 -8.19 -28.16
CA SER A 147 -28.47 -7.95 -28.23
C SER A 147 -28.04 -6.76 -27.38
N SER A 148 -28.84 -5.68 -27.35
CA SER A 148 -28.58 -4.52 -26.49
C SER A 148 -28.56 -4.90 -25.01
N SER A 149 -29.53 -5.69 -24.52
CA SER A 149 -29.55 -6.13 -23.12
C SER A 149 -28.39 -7.05 -22.76
N GLN A 150 -27.90 -7.85 -23.70
CA GLN A 150 -26.71 -8.69 -23.54
C GLN A 150 -25.45 -7.84 -23.49
N THR A 151 -25.30 -6.87 -24.38
CA THR A 151 -24.17 -5.92 -24.33
C THR A 151 -24.16 -5.14 -23.02
N SER A 152 -25.31 -4.62 -22.56
CA SER A 152 -25.40 -3.95 -21.26
C SER A 152 -25.00 -4.86 -20.09
N TYR A 153 -25.40 -6.13 -20.12
CA TYR A 153 -24.99 -7.13 -19.12
C TYR A 153 -23.47 -7.29 -19.06
N ILE A 154 -22.79 -7.24 -20.21
CA ILE A 154 -21.33 -7.41 -20.33
C ILE A 154 -20.58 -6.15 -19.91
N LEU A 155 -21.01 -4.97 -20.39
CA LEU A 155 -20.44 -3.68 -20.01
C LEU A 155 -20.54 -3.45 -18.49
N GLN A 156 -21.66 -3.85 -17.89
CA GLN A 156 -21.84 -3.79 -16.43
C GLN A 156 -20.85 -4.68 -15.66
N ARG A 157 -20.26 -5.69 -16.29
CA ARG A 157 -19.30 -6.63 -15.68
C ARG A 157 -17.84 -6.35 -16.03
N THR A 158 -17.60 -5.37 -16.90
CA THR A 158 -16.27 -5.02 -17.42
C THR A 158 -16.05 -3.52 -17.29
N SER A 159 -16.43 -2.75 -18.32
CA SER A 159 -16.12 -1.32 -18.45
C SER A 159 -16.64 -0.46 -17.30
N ASN A 160 -17.78 -0.81 -16.70
CA ASN A 160 -18.38 0.03 -15.65
C ASN A 160 -17.55 0.07 -14.36
N ALA A 161 -16.71 -0.95 -14.09
CA ALA A 161 -15.79 -0.90 -12.95
C ALA A 161 -14.52 -0.10 -13.24
N TYR A 162 -14.20 0.17 -14.51
CA TYR A 162 -12.94 0.84 -14.87
C TYR A 162 -12.78 2.17 -14.16
N SER A 163 -13.80 3.04 -14.25
CA SER A 163 -13.76 4.37 -13.64
C SER A 163 -13.59 4.30 -12.13
N VAL A 164 -14.30 3.38 -11.46
CA VAL A 164 -14.22 3.21 -10.00
C VAL A 164 -12.84 2.69 -9.59
N ASN A 165 -12.37 1.64 -10.26
CA ASN A 165 -11.03 1.07 -10.03
C ASN A 165 -9.93 2.11 -10.27
N ALA A 166 -10.04 2.91 -11.34
CA ALA A 166 -9.07 3.94 -11.67
C ALA A 166 -8.99 5.05 -10.61
N VAL A 167 -10.14 5.48 -10.06
CA VAL A 167 -10.18 6.45 -8.97
C VAL A 167 -9.51 5.89 -7.71
N PHE A 168 -9.88 4.67 -7.29
CA PHE A 168 -9.24 4.03 -6.13
C PHE A 168 -7.74 3.87 -6.34
N PHE A 169 -7.32 3.37 -7.50
CA PHE A 169 -5.91 3.21 -7.86
C PHE A 169 -5.15 4.54 -7.79
N ALA A 170 -5.67 5.61 -8.40
CA ALA A 170 -5.01 6.91 -8.45
C ALA A 170 -4.83 7.52 -7.05
N ILE A 171 -5.89 7.55 -6.25
CA ILE A 171 -5.83 8.12 -4.89
C ILE A 171 -4.87 7.28 -4.02
N TRP A 172 -4.93 5.95 -4.13
CA TRP A 172 -4.05 5.07 -3.37
C TRP A 172 -2.58 5.25 -3.76
N LEU A 173 -2.29 5.32 -5.06
CA LEU A 173 -0.94 5.54 -5.58
C LEU A 173 -0.36 6.86 -5.08
N ILE A 174 -1.14 7.96 -5.18
CA ILE A 174 -0.72 9.27 -4.70
C ILE A 174 -0.45 9.22 -3.19
N ALA A 175 -1.35 8.64 -2.40
CA ALA A 175 -1.19 8.51 -0.96
C ALA A 175 0.08 7.74 -0.58
N LEU A 176 0.38 6.65 -1.31
CA LEU A 176 1.58 5.85 -1.08
C LEU A 176 2.86 6.62 -1.43
N ILE A 177 2.89 7.32 -2.56
CA ILE A 177 4.05 8.12 -2.98
C ILE A 177 4.32 9.23 -1.96
N VAL A 178 3.28 9.96 -1.55
CA VAL A 178 3.42 11.03 -0.55
C VAL A 178 3.88 10.47 0.79
N ALA A 179 3.32 9.34 1.24
CA ALA A 179 3.76 8.68 2.47
C ALA A 179 5.24 8.30 2.42
N CYS A 180 5.69 7.71 1.30
CA CYS A 180 7.09 7.36 1.10
C CYS A 180 7.99 8.59 1.11
N ALA A 181 7.62 9.66 0.40
CA ALA A 181 8.39 10.90 0.36
C ALA A 181 8.49 11.59 1.73
N CYS A 182 7.39 11.66 2.49
CA CYS A 182 7.44 12.21 3.84
C CYS A 182 8.30 11.35 4.78
N ASN A 183 8.24 10.02 4.65
CA ASN A 183 9.05 9.13 5.47
C ASN A 183 10.55 9.31 5.20
N THR A 184 10.97 9.42 3.94
CA THR A 184 12.38 9.66 3.59
C THR A 184 12.86 11.04 4.06
N MET A 185 12.02 12.08 3.97
CA MET A 185 12.35 13.40 4.50
C MET A 185 12.58 13.37 6.03
N ILE A 186 11.72 12.67 6.77
CA ILE A 186 11.85 12.52 8.22
C ILE A 186 13.12 11.73 8.58
N GLU A 187 13.38 10.63 7.89
CA GLU A 187 14.58 9.81 8.11
C GLU A 187 15.88 10.59 7.85
N ASN A 188 15.90 11.39 6.77
CA ASN A 188 17.04 12.25 6.45
C ASN A 188 17.28 13.30 7.53
N ALA A 189 16.22 13.96 8.03
CA ALA A 189 16.33 14.96 9.09
C ALA A 189 16.90 14.36 10.38
N GLU A 190 16.48 13.15 10.75
CA GLU A 190 17.00 12.49 11.95
C GLU A 190 18.44 12.03 11.81
N ASN A 191 18.81 11.55 10.64
CA ASN A 191 20.20 11.16 10.38
C ASN A 191 21.13 12.37 10.42
N GLN A 192 20.65 13.56 10.02
CA GLN A 192 21.39 14.81 10.17
C GLN A 192 21.50 15.23 11.65
N GLU A 193 20.41 15.15 12.42
CA GLU A 193 20.43 15.49 13.85
C GLU A 193 21.37 14.56 14.64
N LYS A 194 21.39 13.26 14.34
CA LYS A 194 22.31 12.31 14.96
C LYS A 194 23.77 12.64 14.66
N LYS A 195 24.09 12.90 13.39
CA LYS A 195 25.46 13.29 13.00
C LYS A 195 25.93 14.56 13.70
N ALA A 196 25.06 15.57 13.80
CA ALA A 196 25.38 16.81 14.51
C ALA A 196 25.65 16.57 16.01
N LYS A 197 24.88 15.69 16.67
CA LYS A 197 25.10 15.31 18.07
C LYS A 197 26.39 14.51 18.26
N ASP A 198 26.68 13.59 17.35
CA ASP A 198 27.91 12.79 17.40
C ASP A 198 29.15 13.68 17.21
N GLU A 199 29.10 14.65 16.29
CA GLU A 199 30.14 15.67 16.11
C GLU A 199 30.32 16.56 17.35
N GLN A 200 29.23 17.01 17.97
CA GLN A 200 29.28 17.81 19.19
C GLN A 200 29.88 17.02 20.37
N ASN A 201 29.47 15.76 20.56
CA ASN A 201 30.03 14.89 21.60
C ASN A 201 31.52 14.60 21.38
N LEU A 202 31.98 14.52 20.12
CA LEU A 202 33.39 14.36 19.78
C LEU A 202 34.21 15.62 20.12
N LEU A 203 33.66 16.80 19.87
CA LEU A 203 34.29 18.07 20.25
C LEU A 203 34.41 18.21 21.76
N GLU A 204 33.32 17.96 22.50
CA GLU A 204 33.31 18.02 23.97
C GLU A 204 34.31 17.02 24.60
N LYS A 205 34.44 15.82 24.01
CA LYS A 205 35.42 14.83 24.46
C LYS A 205 36.87 15.27 24.21
N ASN A 206 37.16 15.84 23.04
CA ASN A 206 38.51 16.33 22.72
C ASN A 206 38.93 17.53 23.60
N GLU A 207 37.99 18.40 23.97
CA GLU A 207 38.24 19.50 24.91
C GLU A 207 38.53 18.99 26.33
N ALA A 208 37.79 17.97 26.80
CA ALA A 208 38.04 17.35 28.09
C ALA A 208 39.42 16.66 28.16
N ASP A 209 39.84 15.98 27.09
CA ASP A 209 41.14 15.31 27.03
C ASP A 209 42.31 16.30 26.99
N ASN A 210 42.18 17.44 26.29
CA ASN A 210 43.20 18.50 26.29
C ASN A 210 43.37 19.15 27.67
N ASN A 211 42.27 19.46 28.37
CA ASN A 211 42.33 20.06 29.71
C ASN A 211 42.96 19.14 30.77
N ASN A 212 42.86 17.81 30.60
CA ASN A 212 43.52 16.85 31.50
C ASN A 212 45.03 16.73 31.26
N ASN A 213 45.51 16.98 30.04
CA ASN A 213 46.95 16.92 29.73
C ASN A 213 47.72 18.11 30.30
N ASP A 214 47.14 19.31 30.29
CA ASP A 214 47.79 20.52 30.83
C ASP A 214 47.96 20.48 32.36
N ASN A 215 47.04 19.82 33.08
CA ASN A 215 47.16 19.64 34.53
C ASN A 215 48.25 18.64 34.94
N ASN A 216 48.69 17.75 34.03
CA ASN A 216 49.74 16.75 34.33
C ASN A 216 51.16 17.27 34.01
N ALA A 217 51.28 18.28 33.14
CA ALA A 217 52.57 18.89 32.79
C ALA A 217 53.21 19.72 33.92
N ASN A 218 52.42 20.19 34.89
CA ASN A 218 52.90 21.01 36.01
C ASN A 218 53.40 20.19 37.23
N ASN A 219 53.29 18.87 37.21
CA ASN A 219 53.79 17.99 38.28
C ASN A 219 55.14 17.33 37.93
N LYS A 220 56.05 18.07 37.31
CA LYS A 220 57.44 17.59 37.12
C LYS A 220 58.16 17.60 38.47
N PRO A 221 58.57 16.45 39.03
CA PRO A 221 59.25 16.39 40.31
C PRO A 221 60.56 17.17 40.25
N GLN A 222 60.66 18.20 41.09
CA GLN A 222 61.82 19.06 41.23
C GLN A 222 63.00 18.20 41.70
N LYS A 223 64.00 18.00 40.83
CA LYS A 223 65.20 17.22 41.16
C LYS A 223 65.92 17.88 42.35
N PRO A 224 66.25 17.14 43.42
CA PRO A 224 66.98 17.69 44.55
C PRO A 224 68.39 18.10 44.10
N ALA A 225 68.82 19.28 44.56
CA ALA A 225 70.11 19.86 44.22
C ALA A 225 71.28 19.01 44.77
N PRO A 226 72.37 18.84 43.99
CA PRO A 226 73.54 18.11 44.45
C PRO A 226 74.34 18.96 45.46
N LYS A 227 74.83 18.30 46.52
CA LYS A 227 75.75 18.86 47.51
C LYS A 227 77.20 18.81 47.03
#